data_AF-A0A833D557-F1
#
_entry.id   AF-A0A833D557-F1
#
_cell.length_a   1.000
_cell.length_b   1.000
_cell.length_c   1.000
_cell.angle_alpha   90.00
_cell.angle_beta   90.00
_cell.angle_gamma   90.00
#
_symmetry.space_group_name_H-M   'P 1'
#
loop_
_entity.id
_entity.type
_entity.pdbx_description
1 polymer ?
#
loop_
_entity_poly.entity_id
_entity_poly.type
_entity_poly.pdbx_seq_one_letter_code
_entity_poly.pdbx_strand_id
1 'polypeptide(L)'
;MKTIPPPVPIQPPQAPPGLALDVVATGQPIHPEDRIRLYSDREWERFVHEWVDSLRDEYALVERCGGAGDMGRDVIATVSGGDGVWDNYQCKHYDDSLKPSDIWVELGKLAYYTKRGDYSYPRRYYFIAPRGAGTKLSNLLRKPEELRSELLKQWDAHCRDRVTKTERVECDAAMRGHIERLDFTIFQATPVLRIIEAHAKTRWYAARFGGGLPQRPEPLTPPDLPADNEAV
;
A
#
# COMPACT_ATOMS: atom_id res chain seq x y z
N MET A 1 5.03 -42.07 31.79
CA MET A 1 4.54 -41.25 30.65
C MET A 1 3.03 -41.39 30.61
N LYS A 2 2.26 -40.29 30.76
CA LYS A 2 0.79 -40.36 30.62
C LYS A 2 0.47 -40.45 29.13
N THR A 3 -0.12 -41.55 28.70
CA THR A 3 -0.56 -41.79 27.32
C THR A 3 -1.72 -40.86 26.99
N ILE A 4 -1.59 -40.08 25.92
CA ILE A 4 -2.67 -39.25 25.38
C ILE A 4 -3.76 -40.21 24.85
N PRO A 5 -5.03 -40.09 25.30
CA PRO A 5 -6.09 -40.97 24.83
C PRO A 5 -6.40 -40.72 23.34
N PRO A 6 -6.89 -41.76 22.62
CA PRO A 6 -7.24 -41.63 21.22
C PRO A 6 -8.39 -40.62 21.04
N PRO A 7 -8.38 -39.84 19.94
CA PRO A 7 -9.45 -38.89 19.66
C PRO A 7 -10.78 -39.62 19.44
N VAL A 8 -11.84 -39.11 20.06
CA VAL A 8 -13.21 -39.58 19.85
C VAL A 8 -13.75 -38.94 18.56
N PRO A 9 -14.43 -39.70 17.67
CA PRO A 9 -15.05 -39.12 16.48
C PRO A 9 -16.09 -38.07 16.87
N ILE A 10 -15.90 -36.84 16.42
CA ILE A 10 -16.87 -35.76 16.56
C ILE A 10 -17.78 -35.82 15.32
N GLN A 11 -19.10 -35.68 15.51
CA GLN A 11 -20.01 -35.57 14.37
C GLN A 11 -19.58 -34.41 13.45
N PRO A 12 -19.59 -34.61 12.13
CA PRO A 12 -19.28 -33.53 11.21
C PRO A 12 -20.30 -32.40 11.41
N PRO A 13 -19.86 -31.13 11.38
CA PRO A 13 -20.77 -30.01 11.47
C PRO A 13 -21.80 -30.09 10.34
N GLN A 14 -23.05 -29.72 10.62
CA GLN A 14 -24.04 -29.57 9.55
C GLN A 14 -23.52 -28.52 8.56
N ALA A 15 -23.53 -28.88 7.27
CA ALA A 15 -23.16 -27.96 6.21
C ALA A 15 -24.10 -26.74 6.27
N PRO A 16 -23.57 -25.50 6.28
CA PRO A 16 -24.41 -24.32 6.21
C PRO A 16 -25.27 -24.38 4.94
N PRO A 17 -26.58 -24.15 5.02
CA PRO A 17 -27.41 -24.09 3.82
C PRO A 17 -26.93 -22.97 2.90
N GLY A 18 -26.92 -23.23 1.59
CA GLY A 18 -26.72 -22.19 0.58
C GLY A 18 -25.28 -21.66 0.41
N LEU A 19 -24.25 -22.43 0.78
CA LEU A 19 -22.87 -22.06 0.43
C LEU A 19 -22.67 -22.07 -1.09
N ALA A 20 -22.15 -20.97 -1.62
CA ALA A 20 -21.81 -20.86 -3.03
C ALA A 20 -20.65 -21.83 -3.38
N LEU A 21 -20.66 -22.36 -4.61
CA LEU A 21 -19.71 -23.40 -5.06
C LEU A 21 -18.25 -22.94 -4.94
N ASP A 22 -17.99 -21.66 -5.19
CA ASP A 22 -16.69 -21.02 -5.03
C ASP A 22 -16.23 -21.01 -3.58
N VAL A 23 -17.11 -20.75 -2.62
CA VAL A 23 -16.80 -20.81 -1.17
C VAL A 23 -16.48 -22.24 -0.74
N VAL A 24 -17.19 -23.24 -1.27
CA VAL A 24 -16.90 -24.66 -0.99
C VAL A 24 -15.53 -25.05 -1.58
N ALA A 25 -15.21 -24.58 -2.78
CA ALA A 25 -13.96 -24.92 -3.45
C ALA A 25 -12.73 -24.18 -2.91
N THR A 26 -12.89 -22.94 -2.46
CA THR A 26 -11.76 -22.03 -2.17
C THR A 26 -11.74 -21.43 -0.76
N GLY A 27 -12.78 -21.70 0.05
CA GLY A 27 -12.96 -21.10 1.36
C GLY A 27 -13.61 -19.72 1.32
N GLN A 28 -13.76 -19.09 2.49
CA GLN A 28 -14.34 -17.75 2.57
C GLN A 28 -13.40 -16.71 1.90
N PRO A 29 -13.94 -15.76 1.13
CA PRO A 29 -13.15 -14.67 0.57
C PRO A 29 -12.43 -13.87 1.66
N ILE A 30 -11.12 -13.73 1.52
CA ILE A 30 -10.31 -12.83 2.36
C ILE A 30 -10.65 -11.39 2.01
N HIS A 31 -10.96 -10.57 3.02
CA HIS A 31 -11.22 -9.14 2.85
C HIS A 31 -10.03 -8.44 2.14
N PRO A 32 -10.26 -7.48 1.21
CA PRO A 32 -9.17 -6.86 0.45
C PRO A 32 -8.04 -6.29 1.31
N GLU A 33 -8.36 -5.63 2.42
CA GLU A 33 -7.34 -5.11 3.36
C GLU A 33 -6.49 -6.22 3.97
N ASP A 34 -7.06 -7.38 4.28
CA ASP A 34 -6.32 -8.51 4.83
C ASP A 34 -5.46 -9.17 3.75
N ARG A 35 -5.97 -9.24 2.52
CA ARG A 35 -5.24 -9.82 1.39
C ARG A 35 -3.97 -9.03 1.07
N ILE A 36 -4.03 -7.70 1.02
CA ILE A 36 -2.84 -6.87 0.73
C ILE A 36 -1.80 -6.91 1.86
N ARG A 37 -2.19 -7.21 3.10
CA ARG A 37 -1.26 -7.42 4.22
C ARG A 37 -0.42 -8.69 4.06
N LEU A 38 -0.85 -9.63 3.21
CA LEU A 38 -0.13 -10.88 2.94
C LEU A 38 0.84 -10.76 1.75
N TYR A 39 0.83 -9.65 1.02
CA TYR A 39 1.75 -9.42 -0.10
C TYR A 39 3.21 -9.38 0.37
N SER A 40 4.13 -9.82 -0.48
CA SER A 40 5.53 -9.39 -0.38
C SER A 40 5.68 -7.91 -0.76
N ASP A 41 6.80 -7.29 -0.36
CA ASP A 41 7.15 -5.91 -0.74
C ASP A 41 6.99 -5.67 -2.26
N ARG A 42 7.40 -6.65 -3.07
CA ARG A 42 7.34 -6.57 -4.54
C ARG A 42 5.92 -6.67 -5.09
N GLU A 43 5.07 -7.46 -4.45
CA GLU A 43 3.65 -7.57 -4.82
C GLU A 43 2.89 -6.31 -4.41
N TRP A 44 3.23 -5.74 -3.25
CA TRP A 44 2.72 -4.46 -2.78
C TRP A 44 3.05 -3.33 -3.74
N GLU A 45 4.32 -3.18 -4.11
CA GLU A 45 4.75 -2.20 -5.10
C GLU A 45 4.02 -2.36 -6.44
N ARG A 46 3.80 -3.60 -6.89
CA ARG A 46 3.06 -3.87 -8.13
C ARG A 46 1.59 -3.47 -8.02
N PHE A 47 0.96 -3.74 -6.87
CA PHE A 47 -0.40 -3.31 -6.60
C PHE A 47 -0.54 -1.78 -6.59
N VAL A 48 0.40 -1.08 -5.95
CA VAL A 48 0.45 0.38 -5.97
C VAL A 48 0.67 0.90 -7.39
N HIS A 49 1.58 0.30 -8.16
CA HIS A 49 1.82 0.66 -9.55
C HIS A 49 0.56 0.54 -10.42
N GLU A 50 -0.19 -0.56 -10.31
CA GLU A 50 -1.46 -0.71 -11.03
C GLU A 50 -2.49 0.36 -10.65
N TRP A 51 -2.58 0.69 -9.36
CA TRP A 51 -3.46 1.76 -8.90
C TRP A 51 -3.04 3.12 -9.47
N VAL A 52 -1.75 3.48 -9.39
CA VAL A 52 -1.27 4.77 -9.87
C VAL A 52 -1.37 4.87 -11.41
N ASP A 53 -1.08 3.79 -12.15
CA ASP A 53 -1.29 3.73 -13.62
C ASP A 53 -2.76 3.87 -14.04
N SER A 54 -3.71 3.62 -13.13
CA SER A 54 -5.13 3.86 -13.40
C SER A 54 -5.51 5.35 -13.40
N LEU A 55 -4.68 6.22 -12.80
CA LEU A 55 -4.92 7.66 -12.66
C LEU A 55 -4.48 8.46 -13.91
N ARG A 56 -4.84 7.98 -15.11
CA ARG A 56 -4.34 8.50 -16.39
C ARG A 56 -4.79 9.92 -16.74
N ASP A 57 -5.86 10.38 -16.10
CA ASP A 57 -6.30 11.78 -16.21
C ASP A 57 -5.31 12.72 -15.49
N GLU A 58 -4.61 12.25 -14.45
CA GLU A 58 -3.63 13.03 -13.68
C GLU A 58 -2.19 12.81 -14.16
N TYR A 59 -1.85 11.60 -14.60
CA TYR A 59 -0.48 11.22 -14.94
C TYR A 59 -0.32 10.74 -16.38
N ALA A 60 0.70 11.28 -17.06
CA ALA A 60 1.04 10.93 -18.44
C ALA A 60 1.87 9.66 -18.52
N LEU A 61 2.68 9.40 -17.49
CA LEU A 61 3.55 8.23 -17.39
C LEU A 61 3.68 7.81 -15.93
N VAL A 62 3.59 6.52 -15.68
CA VAL A 62 3.83 5.91 -14.36
C VAL A 62 4.88 4.83 -14.52
N GLU A 63 5.89 4.86 -13.66
CA GLU A 63 7.02 3.93 -13.71
C GLU A 63 7.27 3.34 -12.33
N ARG A 64 7.54 2.03 -12.30
CA ARG A 64 8.03 1.36 -11.10
C ARG A 64 9.55 1.26 -11.15
N CYS A 65 10.20 1.97 -10.26
CA CYS A 65 11.64 2.01 -10.07
C CYS A 65 12.07 0.83 -9.20
N GLY A 66 12.18 -0.37 -9.78
CA GLY A 66 12.57 -1.57 -9.03
C GLY A 66 14.08 -1.80 -9.02
N GLY A 67 14.67 -2.05 -7.85
CA GLY A 67 16.00 -2.64 -7.71
C GLY A 67 17.02 -1.79 -6.95
N ALA A 68 18.22 -2.34 -6.76
CA ALA A 68 19.30 -1.60 -6.12
C ALA A 68 19.69 -0.39 -6.99
N GLY A 69 19.62 0.81 -6.42
CA GLY A 69 19.95 2.06 -7.14
C GLY A 69 18.72 2.88 -7.56
N ASP A 70 17.53 2.53 -7.09
CA ASP A 70 16.31 3.33 -7.25
C ASP A 70 16.38 4.74 -6.65
N MET A 71 17.33 4.97 -5.74
CA MET A 71 17.58 6.22 -5.05
C MET A 71 16.40 6.67 -4.15
N GLY A 72 15.58 5.73 -3.66
CA GLY A 72 14.41 6.03 -2.82
C GLY A 72 13.17 6.45 -3.62
N ARG A 73 13.01 5.87 -4.82
CA ARG A 73 11.83 6.00 -5.67
C ARG A 73 11.31 4.58 -5.90
N ASP A 74 10.05 4.31 -5.56
CA ASP A 74 9.47 2.97 -5.78
C ASP A 74 8.51 3.01 -6.97
N VAL A 75 7.50 3.88 -6.92
CA VAL A 75 6.63 4.22 -8.04
C VAL A 75 6.66 5.73 -8.24
N ILE A 76 6.95 6.17 -9.46
CA ILE A 76 6.98 7.59 -9.84
C ILE A 76 5.91 7.84 -10.89
N ALA A 77 5.30 9.02 -10.85
CA ALA A 77 4.25 9.40 -11.78
C ALA A 77 4.49 10.81 -12.33
N THR A 78 4.71 10.92 -13.63
CA THR A 78 4.86 12.21 -14.33
C THR A 78 3.49 12.82 -14.56
N VAL A 79 3.31 14.06 -14.11
CA VAL A 79 2.05 14.80 -14.20
C VAL A 79 1.73 15.17 -15.65
N SER A 80 0.49 14.91 -16.06
CA SER A 80 -0.01 15.28 -17.38
C SER A 80 0.06 16.80 -17.60
N GLY A 81 0.74 17.23 -18.67
CA GLY A 81 0.92 18.65 -18.99
C GLY A 81 1.77 19.44 -17.99
N GLY A 82 2.51 18.76 -17.11
CA GLY A 82 3.25 19.36 -16.01
C GLY A 82 4.74 19.62 -16.27
N ASP A 83 5.22 19.65 -17.52
CA ASP A 83 6.62 19.95 -17.87
C ASP A 83 7.68 19.20 -17.03
N GLY A 84 7.49 17.89 -16.82
CA GLY A 84 8.42 17.05 -16.03
C GLY A 84 8.20 17.09 -14.52
N VAL A 85 7.17 17.79 -14.04
CA VAL A 85 6.67 17.65 -12.66
C VAL A 85 6.23 16.21 -12.43
N TRP A 86 6.55 15.68 -11.25
CA TRP A 86 6.28 14.29 -10.90
C TRP A 86 5.93 14.14 -9.43
N ASP A 87 5.22 13.06 -9.11
CA ASP A 87 4.90 12.65 -7.75
C ASP A 87 5.60 11.32 -7.41
N ASN A 88 6.01 11.16 -6.16
CA ASN A 88 6.65 9.95 -5.64
C ASN A 88 5.68 9.15 -4.77
N TYR A 89 5.62 7.84 -4.99
CA TYR A 89 4.86 6.89 -4.18
C TYR A 89 5.83 5.89 -3.55
N GLN A 90 6.31 6.21 -2.35
CA GLN A 90 7.19 5.36 -1.57
C GLN A 90 6.37 4.26 -0.87
N CYS A 91 6.56 3.04 -1.33
CA CYS A 91 5.93 1.84 -0.82
C CYS A 91 6.69 1.31 0.39
N LYS A 92 5.96 0.92 1.44
CA LYS A 92 6.51 0.24 2.62
C LYS A 92 5.56 -0.88 3.05
N HIS A 93 6.07 -2.09 3.14
CA HIS A 93 5.30 -3.25 3.59
C HIS A 93 5.98 -3.81 4.85
N TYR A 94 5.39 -3.51 6.00
CA TYR A 94 5.86 -3.95 7.30
C TYR A 94 4.72 -4.60 8.08
N ASP A 95 5.07 -5.39 9.09
CA ASP A 95 4.10 -6.06 9.97
C ASP A 95 3.27 -5.08 10.81
N ASP A 96 3.77 -3.86 11.00
CA ASP A 96 3.13 -2.78 11.75
C ASP A 96 2.73 -1.60 10.85
N SER A 97 1.89 -0.72 11.38
CA SER A 97 1.69 0.62 10.80
C SER A 97 2.99 1.44 10.84
N LEU A 98 3.17 2.33 9.85
CA LEU A 98 4.39 3.14 9.74
C LEU A 98 4.56 4.05 10.95
N LYS A 99 5.79 4.07 11.46
CA LYS A 99 6.28 4.88 12.57
C LYS A 99 7.22 5.96 12.03
N PRO A 100 7.47 7.06 12.78
CA PRO A 100 8.45 8.08 12.37
C PRO A 100 9.84 7.51 12.04
N SER A 101 10.30 6.51 12.81
CA SER A 101 11.58 5.82 12.58
C SER A 101 11.73 5.22 11.19
N ASP A 102 10.61 4.90 10.53
CA ASP A 102 10.57 4.15 9.28
C ASP A 102 10.73 5.06 8.06
N ILE A 103 10.52 6.37 8.23
CA ILE A 103 10.52 7.33 7.12
C ILE A 103 11.78 8.19 7.06
N TRP A 104 12.57 8.28 8.14
CA TRP A 104 13.72 9.19 8.20
C TRP A 104 14.73 8.94 7.09
N VAL A 105 15.08 7.69 6.85
CA VAL A 105 16.01 7.33 5.78
C VAL A 105 15.47 7.70 4.40
N GLU A 106 14.16 7.64 4.19
CA GLU A 106 13.54 7.97 2.91
C GLU A 106 13.52 9.48 2.66
N LEU A 107 13.24 10.27 3.70
CA LEU A 107 13.42 11.73 3.63
C LEU A 107 14.90 12.11 3.39
N GLY A 108 15.82 11.40 4.05
CA GLY A 108 17.26 11.59 3.87
C GLY A 108 17.73 11.29 2.44
N LYS A 109 17.24 10.20 1.83
CA LYS A 109 17.50 9.88 0.42
C LYS A 109 16.97 10.98 -0.49
N LEU A 110 15.73 11.43 -0.30
CA LEU A 110 15.15 12.50 -1.10
C LEU A 110 16.01 13.77 -1.01
N ALA A 111 16.40 14.19 0.19
CA ALA A 111 17.26 15.36 0.38
C ALA A 111 18.63 15.18 -0.32
N TYR A 112 19.25 14.01 -0.18
CA TYR A 112 20.57 13.74 -0.74
C TYR A 112 20.57 13.74 -2.28
N TYR A 113 19.69 12.96 -2.91
CA TYR A 113 19.68 12.82 -4.38
C TYR A 113 19.16 14.08 -5.08
N THR A 114 18.28 14.86 -4.44
CA THR A 114 17.87 16.18 -4.97
C THR A 114 18.96 17.23 -4.81
N LYS A 115 19.76 17.18 -3.73
CA LYS A 115 20.95 18.04 -3.58
C LYS A 115 22.01 17.74 -4.63
N ARG A 116 22.20 16.45 -4.95
CA ARG A 116 23.19 15.99 -5.93
C ARG A 116 22.72 16.17 -7.38
N GLY A 117 21.43 16.42 -7.59
CA GLY A 117 20.84 16.72 -8.90
C GLY A 117 20.47 15.48 -9.72
N ASP A 118 20.39 14.30 -9.12
CA ASP A 118 19.99 13.07 -9.82
C ASP A 118 18.55 13.12 -10.31
N TYR A 119 17.70 13.88 -9.62
CA TYR A 119 16.33 14.16 -10.01
C TYR A 119 15.81 15.44 -9.33
N SER A 120 14.76 16.03 -9.91
CA SER A 120 14.09 17.22 -9.37
C SER A 120 13.28 16.89 -8.11
N TYR A 121 12.99 17.88 -7.27
CA TYR A 121 12.14 17.68 -6.10
C TYR A 121 10.67 17.41 -6.54
N PRO A 122 9.99 16.37 -6.02
CA PRO A 122 8.65 16.01 -6.47
C PRO A 122 7.59 17.01 -5.99
N ARG A 123 6.47 17.09 -6.71
CA ARG A 123 5.30 17.90 -6.31
C ARG A 123 4.60 17.31 -5.09
N ARG A 124 4.51 15.98 -5.02
CA ARG A 124 3.96 15.24 -3.86
C ARG A 124 4.80 14.03 -3.54
N TYR A 125 4.85 13.68 -2.25
CA TYR A 125 5.52 12.48 -1.77
C TYR A 125 4.57 11.68 -0.88
N TYR A 126 4.15 10.52 -1.36
CA TYR A 126 3.21 9.64 -0.69
C TYR A 126 3.94 8.47 -0.02
N PHE A 127 3.68 8.26 1.27
CA PHE A 127 3.97 7.00 1.96
C PHE A 127 2.79 6.05 1.80
N ILE A 128 3.05 4.88 1.22
CA ILE A 128 2.03 3.89 0.87
C ILE A 128 2.33 2.58 1.61
N ALA A 129 1.51 2.26 2.61
CA ALA A 129 1.65 1.03 3.39
C ALA A 129 0.31 0.31 3.59
N PRO A 130 0.28 -1.05 3.59
CA PRO A 130 -0.97 -1.80 3.76
C PRO A 130 -1.66 -1.55 5.12
N ARG A 131 -0.86 -1.20 6.13
CA ARG A 131 -1.33 -0.86 7.49
C ARG A 131 -1.38 0.65 7.75
N GLY A 132 -1.14 1.47 6.72
CA GLY A 132 -1.13 2.91 6.80
C GLY A 132 -0.07 3.49 7.76
N ALA A 133 -0.20 4.77 8.07
CA ALA A 133 0.63 5.47 9.04
C ALA A 133 0.00 5.42 10.43
N GLY A 134 0.77 5.02 11.45
CA GLY A 134 0.33 5.07 12.83
C GLY A 134 0.07 6.50 13.30
N THR A 135 -0.66 6.67 14.40
CA THR A 135 -1.12 7.99 14.90
C THR A 135 0.01 9.01 15.06
N LYS A 136 1.16 8.58 15.60
CA LYS A 136 2.32 9.47 15.79
C LYS A 136 2.84 10.01 14.47
N LEU A 137 3.01 9.15 13.46
CA LEU A 137 3.47 9.55 12.14
C LEU A 137 2.44 10.42 11.43
N SER A 138 1.16 10.03 11.47
CA SER A 138 0.06 10.80 10.90
C SER A 138 -0.02 12.23 11.45
N ASN A 139 0.19 12.40 12.76
CA ASN A 139 0.24 13.72 13.38
C ASN A 139 1.48 14.52 12.97
N LEU A 140 2.63 13.86 12.84
CA LEU A 140 3.88 14.50 12.47
C LEU A 140 3.88 14.99 11.02
N LEU A 141 3.31 14.22 10.08
CA LEU A 141 3.19 14.61 8.67
C LEU A 141 2.33 15.88 8.47
N ARG A 142 1.44 16.21 9.41
CA ARG A 142 0.64 17.44 9.40
C ARG A 142 1.42 18.67 9.90
N LYS A 143 2.65 18.49 10.34
CA LYS A 143 3.49 19.53 10.94
C LYS A 143 4.83 19.61 10.19
N PRO A 144 4.86 20.24 9.01
CA PRO A 144 6.02 20.23 8.12
C PRO A 144 7.29 20.78 8.79
N GLU A 145 7.16 21.84 9.59
CA GLU A 145 8.27 22.44 10.34
C GLU A 145 8.85 21.49 11.40
N GLU A 146 7.97 20.78 12.13
CA GLU A 146 8.38 19.78 13.12
C GLU A 146 9.04 18.59 12.43
N LEU A 147 8.46 18.10 11.33
CA LEU A 147 9.00 17.01 10.53
C LEU A 147 10.42 17.31 10.01
N ARG A 148 10.65 18.53 9.51
CA ARG A 148 11.96 19.00 9.05
C ARG A 148 12.98 19.10 10.19
N SER A 149 12.59 19.71 11.30
CA SER A 149 13.43 19.80 12.50
C SER A 149 13.80 18.40 13.03
N GLU A 150 12.85 17.48 13.08
CA GLU A 150 13.10 16.10 13.52
C GLU A 150 14.00 15.34 12.54
N LEU A 151 13.85 15.49 11.22
CA LEU A 151 14.79 14.89 10.27
C LEU A 151 16.25 15.32 10.56
N LEU A 152 16.48 16.61 10.79
CA LEU A 152 17.80 17.15 11.11
C LEU A 152 18.37 16.57 12.42
N LYS A 153 17.51 16.34 13.42
CA LYS A 153 17.92 15.72 14.70
C LYS A 153 18.18 14.22 14.57
N GLN A 154 17.39 13.53 13.77
CA GLN A 154 17.45 12.06 13.60
C GLN A 154 18.47 11.63 12.53
N TRP A 155 19.13 12.59 11.87
CA TRP A 155 20.01 12.32 10.73
C TRP A 155 21.13 11.33 11.06
N ASP A 156 21.87 11.56 12.14
CA ASP A 156 23.02 10.71 12.49
C ASP A 156 22.61 9.28 12.83
N ALA A 157 21.44 9.12 13.47
CA ALA A 157 20.93 7.82 13.88
C ALA A 157 20.30 7.02 12.72
N HIS A 158 19.66 7.70 11.77
CA HIS A 158 18.83 7.04 10.75
C HIS A 158 19.32 7.22 9.31
N CYS A 159 20.01 8.29 8.98
CA CYS A 159 20.35 8.67 7.61
C CYS A 159 21.83 8.48 7.27
N ARG A 160 22.74 8.92 8.15
CA ARG A 160 24.18 9.06 7.85
C ARG A 160 24.80 7.84 7.17
N ASP A 161 24.50 6.65 7.69
CA ASP A 161 25.05 5.38 7.21
C ASP A 161 24.07 4.57 6.32
N ARG A 162 22.88 5.11 5.99
CA ARG A 162 21.78 4.37 5.34
C ARG A 162 21.20 5.01 4.08
N VAL A 163 21.53 6.27 3.78
CA VAL A 163 21.08 6.97 2.57
C VAL A 163 21.61 6.30 1.29
N THR A 164 22.89 5.91 1.29
CA THR A 164 23.54 5.19 0.19
C THR A 164 24.48 4.13 0.73
N LYS A 165 24.81 3.13 -0.09
CA LYS A 165 25.80 2.09 0.22
C LYS A 165 27.24 2.52 -0.08
N THR A 166 27.43 3.63 -0.79
CA THR A 166 28.73 4.03 -1.34
C THR A 166 29.55 4.91 -0.41
N GLU A 167 28.89 5.68 0.45
CA GLU A 167 29.55 6.65 1.34
C GLU A 167 28.68 6.96 2.55
N ARG A 168 29.31 7.57 3.57
CA ARG A 168 28.59 8.19 4.68
C ARG A 168 28.15 9.59 4.26
N VAL A 169 26.88 9.91 4.53
CA VAL A 169 26.32 11.20 4.19
C VAL A 169 26.18 12.02 5.46
N GLU A 170 27.15 12.91 5.71
CA GLU A 170 27.13 13.81 6.86
C GLU A 170 26.05 14.89 6.70
N CYS A 171 25.38 15.27 7.79
CA CYS A 171 24.49 16.46 7.81
C CYS A 171 25.31 17.75 8.00
N ASP A 172 26.27 17.96 7.09
CA ASP A 172 27.10 19.15 7.06
C ASP A 172 26.28 20.43 6.80
N ALA A 173 26.94 21.59 6.83
CA ALA A 173 26.28 22.88 6.61
C ALA A 173 25.56 22.95 5.24
N ALA A 174 26.10 22.29 4.21
CA ALA A 174 25.52 22.29 2.87
C ALA A 174 24.26 21.41 2.81
N MET A 175 24.27 20.22 3.41
CA MET A 175 23.11 19.33 3.50
C MET A 175 22.01 19.95 4.37
N ARG A 176 22.38 20.49 5.53
CA ARG A 176 21.45 21.21 6.40
C ARG A 176 20.78 22.38 5.68
N GLY A 177 21.57 23.23 5.04
CA GLY A 177 21.04 24.36 4.27
C GLY A 177 20.16 23.91 3.10
N HIS A 178 20.43 22.76 2.48
CA HIS A 178 19.55 22.18 1.46
C HIS A 178 18.21 21.75 2.05
N ILE A 179 18.22 20.94 3.11
CA ILE A 179 17.02 20.47 3.81
C ILE A 179 16.16 21.64 4.29
N GLU A 180 16.78 22.70 4.79
CA GLU A 180 16.08 23.91 5.25
C GLU A 180 15.33 24.65 4.13
N ARG A 181 15.71 24.47 2.85
CA ARG A 181 15.00 25.08 1.71
C ARG A 181 13.93 24.18 1.10
N LEU A 182 13.91 22.89 1.45
CA LEU A 182 12.93 21.97 0.91
C LEU A 182 11.55 22.23 1.50
N ASP A 183 10.52 22.05 0.67
CA ASP A 183 9.14 22.10 1.10
C ASP A 183 8.74 20.74 1.73
N PHE A 184 8.42 20.76 3.02
CA PHE A 184 7.98 19.57 3.77
C PHE A 184 6.46 19.40 3.79
N THR A 185 5.70 20.29 3.16
CA THR A 185 4.24 20.15 3.04
C THR A 185 3.82 19.06 2.04
N ILE A 186 4.75 18.59 1.20
CA ILE A 186 4.49 17.60 0.16
C ILE A 186 4.29 16.17 0.68
N PHE A 187 4.68 15.91 1.94
CA PHE A 187 4.70 14.57 2.52
C PHE A 187 3.35 14.19 3.11
N GLN A 188 2.81 13.05 2.66
CA GLN A 188 1.54 12.55 3.17
C GLN A 188 1.50 11.02 3.16
N ALA A 189 0.63 10.45 3.99
CA ALA A 189 0.34 9.02 3.96
C ALA A 189 -1.06 8.81 3.38
N THR A 190 -1.17 7.89 2.42
CA THR A 190 -2.47 7.61 1.78
C THR A 190 -3.23 6.55 2.57
N PRO A 191 -4.50 6.78 2.94
CA PRO A 191 -5.33 5.76 3.56
C PRO A 191 -5.54 4.57 2.62
N VAL A 192 -5.27 3.36 3.11
CA VAL A 192 -5.30 2.15 2.29
C VAL A 192 -6.67 1.85 1.68
N LEU A 193 -7.75 2.20 2.40
CA LEU A 193 -9.11 2.02 1.90
C LEU A 193 -9.36 2.84 0.62
N ARG A 194 -8.80 4.05 0.52
CA ARG A 194 -8.91 4.88 -0.70
C ARG A 194 -8.21 4.23 -1.89
N ILE A 195 -7.08 3.57 -1.64
CA ILE A 195 -6.33 2.82 -2.66
C ILE A 195 -7.17 1.64 -3.13
N ILE A 196 -7.77 0.88 -2.21
CA ILE A 196 -8.62 -0.27 -2.54
C ILE A 196 -9.87 0.18 -3.32
N GLU A 197 -10.56 1.23 -2.86
CA GLU A 197 -11.74 1.80 -3.53
C GLU A 197 -11.44 2.28 -4.96
N ALA A 198 -10.28 2.91 -5.15
CA ALA A 198 -9.84 3.35 -6.48
C ALA A 198 -9.44 2.15 -7.36
N HIS A 199 -8.68 1.19 -6.81
CA HIS A 199 -8.27 -0.02 -7.53
C HIS A 199 -9.48 -0.88 -7.93
N ALA A 200 -10.55 -0.88 -7.14
CA ALA A 200 -11.83 -1.56 -7.43
C ALA A 200 -12.50 -1.14 -8.75
N LYS A 201 -12.16 0.04 -9.26
CA LYS A 201 -12.67 0.54 -10.55
C LYS A 201 -11.82 0.10 -11.74
N THR A 202 -10.74 -0.63 -11.49
CA THR A 202 -9.78 -1.05 -12.52
C THR A 202 -10.05 -2.49 -12.97
N ARG A 203 -9.58 -2.82 -14.18
CA ARG A 203 -9.62 -4.20 -14.70
C ARG A 203 -8.84 -5.21 -13.87
N TRP A 204 -7.92 -4.77 -13.01
CA TRP A 204 -7.04 -5.64 -12.22
C TRP A 204 -7.68 -6.12 -10.92
N TYR A 205 -8.74 -5.45 -10.43
CA TYR A 205 -9.31 -5.75 -9.12
C TYR A 205 -9.80 -7.19 -9.01
N ALA A 206 -10.59 -7.65 -10.00
CA ALA A 206 -11.17 -8.99 -9.99
C ALA A 206 -10.10 -10.09 -9.95
N ALA A 207 -8.97 -9.89 -10.65
CA ALA A 207 -7.86 -10.82 -10.64
C ALA A 207 -7.16 -10.89 -9.27
N ARG A 208 -7.18 -9.80 -8.49
CA ARG A 208 -6.53 -9.72 -7.17
C ARG A 208 -7.42 -10.14 -6.02
N PHE A 209 -8.68 -9.73 -6.02
CA PHE A 209 -9.57 -9.82 -4.88
C PHE A 209 -10.79 -10.73 -5.13
N GLY A 210 -10.99 -11.20 -6.36
CA GLY A 210 -12.20 -11.88 -6.75
C GLY A 210 -13.37 -10.90 -6.86
N GLY A 211 -14.55 -11.33 -6.42
CA GLY A 211 -15.82 -10.63 -6.64
C GLY A 211 -16.77 -11.45 -7.51
N GLY A 212 -16.87 -12.75 -7.22
CA GLY A 212 -17.79 -13.67 -7.88
C GLY A 212 -19.24 -13.18 -7.82
N LEU A 213 -20.13 -13.90 -8.52
CA LEU A 213 -21.56 -13.60 -8.49
C LEU A 213 -22.07 -13.54 -7.03
N PRO A 214 -23.03 -12.66 -6.72
CA PRO A 214 -23.61 -12.60 -5.39
C PRO A 214 -24.12 -13.97 -4.96
N GLN A 215 -24.17 -14.20 -3.64
CA GLN A 215 -24.73 -15.44 -3.11
C GLN A 215 -26.09 -15.71 -3.76
N ARG A 216 -26.28 -16.93 -4.26
CA ARG A 216 -27.55 -17.33 -4.84
C ARG A 216 -28.65 -17.07 -3.79
N PRO A 217 -29.71 -16.32 -4.12
CA PRO A 217 -30.79 -16.10 -3.17
C PRO A 217 -31.38 -17.45 -2.74
N GLU A 218 -31.94 -17.47 -1.52
CA GLU A 218 -32.74 -18.58 -1.01
C GLU A 218 -33.73 -19.03 -2.11
N PRO A 219 -33.80 -20.34 -2.43
CA PRO A 219 -34.81 -20.84 -3.36
C PRO A 219 -36.19 -20.41 -2.86
N LEU A 220 -37.03 -19.89 -3.76
CA LEU A 220 -38.45 -19.70 -3.43
C LEU A 220 -39.03 -21.06 -3.07
N THR A 221 -39.86 -21.10 -2.02
CA THR A 221 -40.63 -22.30 -1.70
C THR A 221 -41.49 -22.66 -2.92
N PRO A 222 -41.51 -23.93 -3.36
CA PRO A 222 -42.38 -24.35 -4.46
C PRO A 222 -43.83 -23.94 -4.16
N PRO A 223 -44.60 -23.44 -5.15
CA PRO A 223 -46.01 -23.17 -4.94
C PRO A 223 -46.76 -24.49 -4.65
N ASP A 224 -47.79 -24.42 -3.81
CA ASP A 224 -48.62 -25.59 -3.46
C ASP A 224 -49.40 -26.15 -4.67
N LEU A 225 -49.60 -25.32 -5.69
CA LEU A 225 -50.23 -25.69 -6.95
C LEU A 225 -49.30 -25.31 -8.11
N PRO A 226 -49.12 -26.19 -9.10
CA PRO A 226 -48.41 -25.83 -10.33
C PRO A 226 -49.13 -24.67 -11.02
N ALA A 227 -48.36 -23.77 -11.61
CA ALA A 227 -48.92 -22.69 -12.42
C ALA A 227 -49.63 -23.24 -13.67
N ASP A 228 -50.54 -22.49 -14.28
CA ASP A 228 -51.32 -22.93 -15.45
C ASP A 228 -50.46 -23.38 -16.65
N ASN A 229 -49.18 -22.99 -16.67
CA ASN A 229 -48.19 -23.34 -17.68
C ASN A 229 -47.22 -24.47 -17.25
N GLU A 230 -47.42 -25.05 -16.08
CA GLU A 230 -46.64 -26.16 -15.54
C GLU A 230 -47.48 -27.44 -15.65
N ALA A 231 -46.98 -28.42 -16.42
CA ALA A 231 -47.67 -29.70 -16.58
C ALA A 231 -47.50 -30.56 -15.32
N VAL A 232 -48.61 -31.15 -14.85
CA VAL A 232 -48.65 -32.16 -13.79
C VAL A 232 -48.07 -33.48 -14.28
#